data_AF-A0A838HPH4-F1
#
_entry.id   AF-A0A838HPH4-F1
#
_cell.length_a   1.000
_cell.length_b   1.000
_cell.length_c   1.000
_cell.angle_alpha   90.00
_cell.angle_beta   90.00
_cell.angle_gamma   90.00
#
_symmetry.space_group_name_H-M   'P 1'
#
loop_
_entity.id
_entity.type
_entity.pdbx_description
1 polymer ?
#
loop_
_entity_poly.entity_id
_entity_poly.type
_entity_poly.pdbx_seq_one_letter_code
_entity_poly.pdbx_strand_id
1 'polypeptide(L)'
;AEAWLRERLADAPPVLLDAMVAALPYHAESLPDALAGAALALYQQVLVGDGGREDALPLLAADALMTHAFEAQAELDTGGVARLAACWGAHGRLGELAGSTTGS
;
A
#
# COMPACT_ATOMS: atom_id res chain seq x y z
N ALA A 1 -4.22 -3.77 11.49
CA ALA A 1 -3.21 -3.15 10.60
C ALA A 1 -2.43 -2.05 11.33
N GLU A 2 -3.10 -1.05 11.91
CA GLU A 2 -2.41 0.06 12.61
C GLU A 2 -1.41 -0.40 13.67
N ALA A 3 -1.82 -1.23 14.64
CA ALA A 3 -0.93 -1.68 15.72
C ALA A 3 0.33 -2.38 15.18
N TRP A 4 0.18 -3.19 14.12
CA TRP A 4 1.29 -3.89 13.47
C TRP A 4 2.23 -2.92 12.75
N LEU A 5 1.70 -1.87 12.09
CA LEU A 5 2.54 -0.81 11.51
C LEU A 5 3.30 -0.03 12.58
N ARG A 6 2.64 0.32 13.69
CA ARG A 6 3.27 1.06 14.81
C ARG A 6 4.43 0.30 15.43
N GLU A 7 4.34 -1.03 15.52
CA GLU A 7 5.42 -1.87 16.02
C GLU A 7 6.66 -1.83 15.10
N ARG A 8 6.45 -1.89 13.78
CA ARG A 8 7.55 -1.96 12.81
C ARG A 8 8.19 -0.62 12.47
N LEU A 9 7.39 0.44 12.56
CA LEU A 9 7.78 1.79 12.19
C LEU A 9 8.08 2.65 13.42
N ALA A 10 8.50 2.02 14.53
CA ALA A 10 8.86 2.70 15.76
C ALA A 10 9.92 3.80 15.55
N ASP A 11 10.84 3.59 14.60
CA ASP A 11 11.92 4.53 14.26
C ASP A 11 11.66 5.33 12.97
N ALA A 12 10.50 5.16 12.32
CA ALA A 12 10.18 5.88 11.11
C ALA A 12 9.75 7.33 11.41
N PRO A 13 9.92 8.28 10.46
CA PRO A 13 9.37 9.62 10.60
C PRO A 13 7.86 9.59 10.92
N PRO A 14 7.38 10.26 11.99
CA PRO A 14 5.98 10.18 12.41
C PRO A 14 4.99 10.52 11.29
N VAL A 15 5.34 11.49 10.45
CA VAL A 15 4.54 11.92 9.31
C VAL A 15 4.26 10.79 8.29
N LEU A 16 5.20 9.86 8.12
CA LEU A 16 5.01 8.71 7.24
C LEU A 16 4.06 7.69 7.87
N LEU A 17 4.27 7.36 9.15
CA LEU A 17 3.41 6.46 9.89
C LEU A 17 1.97 6.98 9.94
N ASP A 18 1.78 8.27 10.22
CA ASP A 18 0.46 8.91 10.27
C ASP A 18 -0.24 8.85 8.90
N ALA A 19 0.48 9.11 7.80
CA ALA A 19 -0.06 8.98 6.45
C ALA A 19 -0.48 7.53 6.14
N MET A 20 0.34 6.55 6.51
CA MET A 20 0.04 5.14 6.30
C MET A 20 -1.17 4.66 7.12
N VAL A 21 -1.26 5.08 8.39
CA VAL A 21 -2.38 4.73 9.27
C VAL A 21 -3.68 5.37 8.80
N ALA A 22 -3.63 6.63 8.36
CA ALA A 22 -4.80 7.34 7.85
C ALA A 22 -5.40 6.69 6.59
N ALA A 23 -4.58 6.01 5.79
CA ALA A 23 -5.02 5.31 4.58
C ALA A 23 -5.64 3.93 4.86
N LEU A 24 -5.54 3.40 6.09
CA LEU A 24 -6.02 2.07 6.40
C LEU A 24 -7.56 1.99 6.30
N PRO A 25 -8.11 0.94 5.67
CA PRO A 25 -9.54 0.73 5.64
C PRO A 25 -10.06 0.38 7.05
N TYR A 26 -11.27 0.84 7.36
CA TYR A 26 -11.96 0.48 8.62
C TYR A 26 -12.21 -1.04 8.73
N HIS A 27 -12.41 -1.73 7.61
CA HIS A 27 -12.67 -3.16 7.54
C HIS A 27 -11.84 -3.81 6.44
N ALA A 28 -11.07 -4.82 6.81
CA ALA A 28 -10.34 -5.70 5.89
C ALA A 28 -10.29 -7.11 6.49
N GLU A 29 -10.40 -8.12 5.61
CA GLU A 29 -10.45 -9.53 6.01
C GLU A 29 -9.08 -10.06 6.45
N SER A 30 -7.99 -9.51 5.92
CA SER A 30 -6.62 -9.90 6.26
C SER A 30 -5.70 -8.69 6.40
N LEU A 31 -4.62 -8.82 7.18
CA LEU A 31 -3.60 -7.77 7.32
C LEU A 31 -2.89 -7.46 5.98
N PRO A 32 -2.40 -8.45 5.19
CA PRO A 32 -1.79 -8.17 3.89
C PRO A 32 -2.74 -7.43 2.94
N ASP A 33 -4.00 -7.84 2.85
CA ASP A 33 -4.97 -7.19 1.97
C ASP A 33 -5.34 -5.78 2.46
N ALA A 34 -5.39 -5.55 3.78
CA ALA A 34 -5.60 -4.22 4.35
C ALA A 34 -4.50 -3.23 3.93
N LEU A 35 -3.24 -3.68 4.00
CA LEU A 35 -2.06 -2.88 3.65
C LEU A 35 -1.98 -2.64 2.13
N ALA A 36 -2.17 -3.68 1.32
CA ALA A 36 -2.14 -3.58 -0.15
C ALA A 36 -3.31 -2.71 -0.68
N GLY A 37 -4.49 -2.84 -0.07
CA GLY A 37 -5.66 -2.01 -0.39
C GLY A 37 -5.43 -0.53 -0.06
N ALA A 38 -4.87 -0.23 1.11
CA ALA A 38 -4.50 1.14 1.49
C ALA A 38 -3.44 1.73 0.54
N ALA A 39 -2.44 0.95 0.15
CA ALA A 39 -1.46 1.35 -0.84
C ALA A 39 -2.10 1.70 -2.19
N LEU A 40 -3.00 0.84 -2.69
CA LEU A 40 -3.70 1.08 -3.96
C LEU A 40 -4.53 2.37 -3.93
N ALA A 41 -5.21 2.66 -2.82
CA ALA A 41 -5.98 3.90 -2.66
C ALA A 41 -5.08 5.15 -2.72
N LEU A 42 -3.90 5.09 -2.11
CA LEU A 42 -2.93 6.19 -2.18
C LEU A 42 -2.31 6.33 -3.58
N TYR A 43 -2.00 5.23 -4.28
CA TYR A 43 -1.57 5.31 -5.69
C TYR A 43 -2.63 5.97 -6.56
N GLN A 44 -3.92 5.62 -6.38
CA GLN A 44 -5.02 6.26 -7.09
C GLN A 44 -5.08 7.76 -6.82
N GLN A 45 -4.90 8.17 -5.56
CA GLN A 45 -4.85 9.59 -5.19
C GLN A 45 -3.70 10.32 -5.91
N VAL A 46 -2.50 9.73 -5.90
CA VAL A 46 -1.31 10.30 -6.57
C VAL A 46 -1.51 10.44 -8.07
N LEU A 47 -2.14 9.46 -8.73
CA LEU A 47 -2.38 9.50 -10.18
C LEU A 47 -3.41 10.55 -10.61
N VAL A 48 -4.27 11.00 -9.70
CA VAL A 48 -5.19 12.12 -9.93
C VAL A 48 -4.54 13.46 -9.58
N GLY A 49 -3.41 13.45 -8.88
CA GLY A 49 -2.64 14.64 -8.51
C GLY A 49 -1.90 15.27 -9.69
N ASP A 50 -1.31 16.44 -9.43
CA ASP A 50 -0.59 17.22 -10.43
C ASP A 50 0.90 16.81 -10.54
N GLY A 51 1.34 15.79 -9.79
CA GLY A 51 2.72 15.30 -9.77
C GLY A 51 3.67 16.20 -8.98
N GLY A 52 3.12 17.03 -8.10
CA GLY A 52 3.85 18.01 -7.30
C GLY A 52 4.47 17.42 -6.03
N ARG A 53 5.01 18.30 -5.17
CA ARG A 53 5.61 17.89 -3.89
C ARG A 53 4.56 17.34 -2.93
N GLU A 54 3.33 17.81 -3.05
CA GLU A 54 2.15 17.37 -2.33
C GLU A 54 1.86 15.87 -2.51
N ASP A 55 2.20 15.30 -3.67
CA ASP A 55 1.99 13.88 -3.97
C ASP A 55 3.13 12.98 -3.46
N ALA A 56 4.26 13.57 -3.07
CA ALA A 56 5.45 12.80 -2.66
C ALA A 56 5.23 11.98 -1.39
N LEU A 57 4.53 12.55 -0.38
CA LEU A 57 4.24 11.82 0.85
C LEU A 57 3.20 10.71 0.63
N PRO A 58 2.06 10.95 -0.03
CA PRO A 58 1.13 9.89 -0.42
C PRO A 58 1.81 8.76 -1.22
N LEU A 59 2.68 9.09 -2.18
CA LEU A 59 3.40 8.09 -2.96
C LEU A 59 4.34 7.25 -2.10
N LEU A 60 5.13 7.90 -1.23
CA LEU A 60 6.02 7.19 -0.31
C LEU A 60 5.25 6.29 0.66
N ALA A 61 4.11 6.76 1.17
CA ALA A 61 3.24 5.97 2.03
C ALA A 61 2.63 4.76 1.29
N ALA A 62 2.25 4.92 0.01
CA ALA A 62 1.78 3.83 -0.83
C ALA A 62 2.86 2.74 -1.01
N ASP A 63 4.08 3.12 -1.37
CA ASP A 63 5.21 2.20 -1.55
C ASP A 63 5.56 1.45 -0.26
N ALA A 64 5.57 2.16 0.88
CA ALA A 64 5.81 1.56 2.18
C ALA A 64 4.70 0.57 2.56
N LEU A 65 3.43 0.94 2.37
CA LEU A 65 2.29 0.05 2.64
C LEU A 65 2.32 -1.21 1.77
N MET A 66 2.64 -1.07 0.48
CA MET A 66 2.75 -2.22 -0.43
C MET A 66 3.89 -3.15 0.00
N THR A 67 5.05 -2.60 0.36
CA THR A 67 6.18 -3.38 0.88
C THR A 67 5.78 -4.16 2.13
N HIS A 68 5.14 -3.49 3.09
CA HIS A 68 4.68 -4.11 4.31
C HIS A 68 3.54 -5.13 4.11
N ALA A 69 2.73 -4.99 3.05
CA ALA A 69 1.74 -6.01 2.69
C ALA A 69 2.44 -7.34 2.33
N PHE A 70 3.52 -7.28 1.56
CA PHE A 70 4.32 -8.45 1.21
C PHE A 70 5.03 -9.05 2.43
N GLU A 71 5.58 -8.21 3.30
CA GLU A 71 6.19 -8.67 4.55
C GLU A 71 5.16 -9.36 5.46
N ALA A 72 3.99 -8.76 5.66
CA ALA A 72 2.92 -9.36 6.44
C ALA A 72 2.46 -10.70 5.87
N GLN A 73 2.40 -10.83 4.54
CA GLN A 73 2.10 -12.12 3.91
C GLN A 73 3.23 -13.13 4.09
N ALA A 74 4.49 -12.71 3.98
CA ALA A 74 5.63 -13.60 4.20
C ALA A 74 5.71 -14.13 5.64
N GLU A 75 5.35 -13.29 6.63
CA GLU A 75 5.23 -13.68 8.04
C GLU A 75 4.08 -14.66 8.29
N LEU A 76 2.95 -14.47 7.61
CA LEU A 76 1.81 -15.37 7.71
C LEU A 76 2.08 -16.72 7.02
N ASP A 77 2.52 -16.66 5.77
CA ASP A 77 2.88 -17.79 4.93
C ASP A 77 3.65 -17.32 3.68
N THR A 78 4.93 -17.68 3.59
CA THR A 78 5.78 -17.41 2.42
C THR A 78 5.23 -17.97 1.10
N GLY A 79 4.48 -19.09 1.13
CA GLY A 79 3.83 -19.67 -0.06
C GLY A 79 2.73 -18.78 -0.62
N GLY A 80 2.11 -17.95 0.24
CA GLY A 80 1.06 -17.01 -0.14
C GLY A 80 1.56 -15.74 -0.84
N VAL A 81 2.86 -15.45 -0.84
CA VAL A 81 3.44 -14.23 -1.44
C VAL A 81 3.17 -14.14 -2.94
N ALA A 82 3.32 -15.26 -3.66
CA ALA A 82 3.05 -15.29 -5.10
C ALA A 82 1.57 -15.00 -5.42
N ARG A 83 0.65 -15.49 -4.57
CA ARG A 83 -0.78 -15.21 -4.70
C ARG A 83 -1.07 -13.74 -4.41
N LEU A 84 -0.49 -13.17 -3.35
CA LEU A 84 -0.64 -11.74 -3.05
C LEU A 84 -0.12 -10.89 -4.23
N ALA A 85 1.03 -11.23 -4.80
CA ALA A 85 1.58 -10.55 -5.97
C ALA A 85 0.67 -10.66 -7.20
N ALA A 86 0.04 -11.82 -7.43
CA ALA A 86 -0.92 -11.99 -8.52
C ALA A 86 -2.19 -11.14 -8.32
N CYS A 87 -2.64 -10.96 -7.07
CA CYS A 87 -3.82 -10.13 -6.77
C CYS A 87 -3.52 -8.63 -6.80
N TRP A 88 -2.40 -8.20 -6.21
CA TRP A 88 -2.14 -6.79 -5.92
C TRP A 88 -0.96 -6.18 -6.68
N GLY A 89 -0.04 -7.00 -7.17
CA GLY A 89 1.19 -6.54 -7.84
C GLY A 89 0.99 -6.11 -9.29
N ALA A 90 2.09 -6.08 -10.06
CA ALA A 90 2.13 -5.58 -11.43
C ALA A 90 1.22 -6.32 -12.44
N HIS A 91 0.86 -7.58 -12.16
CA HIS A 91 -0.10 -8.34 -12.97
C HIS A 91 -1.51 -8.38 -12.36
N GLY A 92 -1.71 -7.72 -11.22
CA GLY A 92 -2.99 -7.59 -10.54
C GLY A 92 -3.47 -6.14 -10.54
N ARG A 93 -4.14 -5.74 -9.45
CA ARG A 93 -4.80 -4.44 -9.32
C ARG A 93 -3.89 -3.23 -9.54
N LEU A 94 -2.63 -3.29 -9.11
CA LEU A 94 -1.68 -2.20 -9.35
C LEU A 94 -1.35 -2.05 -10.84
N GLY A 95 -1.22 -3.17 -11.56
CA GLY A 95 -1.04 -3.16 -13.02
C GLY A 95 -2.26 -2.62 -13.76
N GLU A 96 -3.46 -3.02 -13.34
CA GLU A 96 -4.73 -2.50 -13.87
C GLU A 96 -4.83 -0.99 -13.71
N LEU A 97 -4.48 -0.48 -12.51
CA LEU A 97 -4.44 0.95 -12.23
C LEU A 97 -3.47 1.69 -13.16
N ALA A 98 -2.24 1.20 -13.29
CA ALA A 98 -1.25 1.80 -14.20
C ALA A 98 -1.72 1.79 -15.66
N GLY A 99 -2.30 0.68 -16.13
CA GLY A 99 -2.81 0.55 -17.50
C GLY A 99 -3.95 1.52 -17.83
N SER A 100 -4.80 1.84 -16.84
CA SER A 100 -5.93 2.78 -17.01
C SER A 100 -5.49 4.23 -17.29
N THR A 101 -4.30 4.62 -16.85
CA THR A 101 -3.79 5.99 -17.07
C THR A 101 -3.22 6.22 -18.48
N THR A 102 -2.84 5.14 -19.19
CA THR A 102 -2.29 5.21 -20.55
C THR A 102 -3.34 5.32 -21.67
N GLY A 103 -4.63 5.30 -21.33
CA GLY A 103 -5.74 5.26 -22.30
C GLY A 103 -6.52 6.57 -22.48
N SER A 104 -6.09 7.69 -21.89
CA SER A 104 -6.76 9.01 -21.99
C SER A 104 -6.00 10.00 -22.87
#